data_AF-A0AAN1EMT3-F1
#
_entry.id   AF-A0AAN1EMT3-F1
#
_cell.length_a   1.000
_cell.length_b   1.000
_cell.length_c   1.000
_cell.angle_alpha   90.00
_cell.angle_beta   90.00
_cell.angle_gamma   90.00
#
_symmetry.space_group_name_H-M   'P 1'
#
loop_
_entity.id
_entity.type
_entity.pdbx_description
1 polymer ?
#
loop_
_entity_poly.entity_id
_entity_poly.type
_entity_poly.pdbx_seq_one_letter_code
_entity_poly.pdbx_strand_id
1 'polypeptide(L)' 'MIANDGVIAGVLNRNGLTTGNGNRWTREWVTALRSYRKIPVFRPQIDGVEPWLNLGGAAKLLGITLKTLRLARGWRY' A
#
# COMPACT_ATOMS: atom_id res chain seq x y z
N MET A 1 -5.12 -1.77 -7.01
CA MET A 1 -5.97 -2.73 -6.27
C MET A 1 -7.13 -1.99 -5.62
N ILE A 2 -8.35 -2.53 -5.70
CA ILE A 2 -9.48 -2.04 -4.92
C ILE A 2 -9.62 -2.99 -3.72
N ALA A 3 -9.18 -2.55 -2.55
CA ALA A 3 -9.36 -3.33 -1.32
C ALA A 3 -10.69 -2.93 -0.68
N ASN A 4 -11.54 -3.93 -0.42
CA ASN A 4 -12.77 -3.74 0.36
C ASN A 4 -12.40 -3.25 1.78
N ASP A 5 -13.18 -2.31 2.33
CA ASP A 5 -12.90 -1.72 3.65
C ASP A 5 -12.85 -2.76 4.79
N GLY A 6 -13.57 -3.88 4.68
CA GLY A 6 -13.47 -5.01 5.62
C GLY A 6 -12.12 -5.73 5.55
N VAL A 7 -11.54 -5.87 4.35
CA VAL A 7 -10.18 -6.42 4.19
C VAL A 7 -9.15 -5.48 4.80
N ILE A 8 -9.31 -4.17 4.59
CA ILE A 8 -8.44 -3.16 5.19
C ILE A 8 -8.50 -3.25 6.72
N ALA A 9 -9.70 -3.30 7.31
CA ALA A 9 -9.86 -3.46 8.75
C ALA A 9 -9.18 -4.74 9.28
N GLY A 10 -9.33 -5.87 8.58
CA GLY A 10 -8.67 -7.13 8.92
C GLY A 10 -7.14 -7.03 8.90
N VAL A 11 -6.57 -6.37 7.89
CA VAL A 11 -5.12 -6.15 7.78
C VAL A 11 -4.62 -5.26 8.90
N LEU A 12 -5.31 -4.15 9.22
CA LEU A 12 -4.91 -3.25 10.30
C LEU A 12 -4.87 -3.98 11.64
N ASN A 13 -5.93 -4.73 11.96
CA ASN A 13 -6.01 -5.49 13.21
C ASN A 13 -4.93 -6.58 13.29
N ARG A 14 -4.65 -7.29 12.19
CA ARG A 14 -3.62 -8.35 12.16
C ARG A 14 -2.21 -7.79 12.40
N ASN A 15 -1.97 -6.54 12.00
CA ASN A 15 -0.71 -5.85 12.25
C ASN A 15 -0.66 -5.17 13.65
N GLY A 16 -1.67 -5.38 14.49
CA GLY A 16 -1.72 -4.79 15.84
C GLY A 16 -2.00 -3.29 15.85
N LEU A 17 -2.43 -2.71 14.73
CA LEU A 17 -2.79 -1.29 14.68
C LEU A 17 -4.18 -1.10 15.28
N THR A 18 -4.30 -0.11 16.15
CA THR A 18 -5.56 0.31 16.77
C THR A 18 -5.96 1.69 16.26
N THR A 19 -7.21 2.07 16.49
CA THR A 19 -7.66 3.45 16.28
C THR A 19 -7.01 4.39 17.30
N GLY A 20 -7.15 5.71 17.13
CA GLY A 20 -6.60 6.70 18.07
C GLY A 20 -7.06 6.54 19.52
N ASN A 21 -8.22 5.90 19.74
CA ASN A 21 -8.77 5.61 21.07
C ASN A 21 -8.48 4.17 21.54
N GLY A 22 -7.60 3.42 20.86
CA GLY A 22 -7.24 2.04 21.24
C GLY A 22 -8.23 0.96 20.79
N ASN A 23 -9.31 1.30 20.09
CA ASN A 23 -10.28 0.32 19.61
C ASN A 23 -9.77 -0.46 18.39
N ARG A 24 -10.30 -1.67 18.19
CA ARG A 24 -10.13 -2.45 16.94
C ARG A 24 -10.75 -1.72 15.74
N TRP A 25 -10.19 -1.97 14.57
CA TRP A 25 -10.74 -1.51 13.31
C TRP A 25 -11.96 -2.34 12.90
N THR A 26 -13.04 -1.67 12.53
CA THR A 26 -14.19 -2.26 11.82
C THR A 26 -14.30 -1.68 10.42
N ARG A 27 -15.12 -2.30 9.57
CA ARG A 27 -15.39 -1.78 8.22
C ARG A 27 -15.93 -0.35 8.27
N GLU A 28 -16.86 -0.09 9.18
CA GLU A 28 -17.54 1.19 9.34
C GLU A 28 -16.56 2.28 9.74
N TRP A 29 -15.61 1.98 10.63
CA TRP A 29 -14.54 2.90 11.00
C TRP A 29 -13.61 3.22 9.83
N VAL A 30 -13.26 2.21 9.02
CA VAL A 30 -12.47 2.42 7.80
C VAL A 30 -13.25 3.31 6.82
N THR A 31 -14.53 3.02 6.56
CA THR A 31 -15.38 3.81 5.67
C THR A 31 -15.53 5.26 6.16
N ALA A 32 -15.78 5.46 7.46
CA ALA A 32 -15.90 6.79 8.08
C ALA A 32 -14.59 7.58 7.95
N LEU A 33 -13.45 6.95 8.25
CA LEU A 33 -12.13 7.57 8.10
C LEU A 33 -11.86 7.97 6.65
N ARG A 34 -12.16 7.10 5.69
CA ARG A 34 -11.97 7.40 4.25
C ARG A 34 -12.85 8.57 3.82
N SER A 35 -14.11 8.60 4.24
CA SER A 35 -15.03 9.70 3.94
C SER A 35 -14.58 11.03 4.56
N TYR A 36 -14.10 10.98 5.80
CA TYR A 36 -13.59 12.15 6.52
C TYR A 36 -12.31 12.70 5.88
N ARG A 37 -11.35 11.82 5.57
CA ARG A 37 -10.06 12.17 4.96
C ARG A 37 -10.11 12.30 3.43
N LYS A 38 -11.27 12.10 2.81
CA LYS A 38 -11.46 12.09 1.35
C LYS A 38 -10.51 11.14 0.63
N ILE A 39 -10.24 9.98 1.23
CA ILE A 39 -9.40 8.93 0.64
C ILE A 39 -10.23 8.18 -0.41
N PRO A 40 -9.93 8.30 -1.71
CA PRO A 40 -10.72 7.66 -2.75
C PRO A 40 -10.66 6.13 -2.63
N VAL A 41 -11.77 5.45 -2.97
CA VAL A 41 -11.84 3.98 -3.02
C VAL A 41 -10.85 3.42 -4.04
N PHE A 42 -10.82 4.10 -5.18
CA PHE A 42 -9.96 3.81 -6.31
C PHE A 42 -9.34 5.13 -6.76
N ARG A 43 -8.01 5.15 -6.88
CA ARG A 43 -7.30 6.27 -7.50
C ARG A 43 -6.81 5.77 -8.86
N PRO A 44 -7.45 6.18 -9.98
CA PRO A 44 -6.91 5.89 -11.30
C PRO A 44 -5.53 6.55 -11.46
N GLN A 45 -4.67 5.91 -12.25
CA GLN A 45 -3.33 6.38 -12.56
C GLN A 45 -3.37 7.76 -13.24
N ILE A 46 -2.47 8.65 -12.86
CA ILE A 46 -2.15 9.81 -13.69
C ILE A 46 -1.10 9.32 -14.69
N ASP A 47 -1.34 9.53 -15.98
CA ASP A 47 -0.40 9.27 -17.10
C ASP A 47 0.04 7.81 -17.33
N GLY A 48 -0.72 6.82 -16.86
CA GLY A 48 -0.49 5.39 -17.17
C GLY A 48 0.78 4.77 -16.56
N VAL A 49 1.52 5.52 -15.73
CA VAL A 49 2.68 5.02 -14.99
C VAL A 49 2.19 4.41 -13.68
N GLU A 50 2.17 3.07 -13.57
CA GLU A 50 1.85 2.32 -12.34
C GLU A 50 2.49 2.95 -11.08
N PRO A 51 1.75 3.11 -9.96
CA PRO A 51 2.25 3.87 -8.79
C PRO A 51 3.24 3.05 -7.96
N TRP A 52 3.31 1.75 -8.23
CA TRP A 52 4.33 0.85 -7.74
C TRP A 52 5.26 0.49 -8.89
N LEU A 53 6.56 0.57 -8.63
CA LEU A 53 7.55 0.08 -9.57
C LEU A 53 7.81 -1.38 -9.28
N ASN A 54 7.71 -2.22 -10.31
CA ASN A 54 8.35 -3.53 -10.24
C ASN A 54 9.88 -3.34 -10.14
N LEU A 55 10.59 -4.40 -9.75
CA LEU A 55 12.03 -4.32 -9.50
C LEU A 55 12.82 -3.81 -10.72
N GLY A 56 12.37 -4.13 -11.95
CA GLY A 56 12.95 -3.62 -13.19
C GLY A 56 12.68 -2.13 -13.41
N GLY A 57 11.46 -1.67 -13.16
CA GLY A 57 11.09 -0.26 -13.20
C GLY A 57 11.87 0.57 -12.18
N ALA A 58 12.05 0.05 -10.97
CA ALA A 58 12.86 0.68 -9.93
C ALA A 58 14.34 0.75 -10.32
N ALA A 59 14.89 -0.33 -10.90
CA ALA A 59 16.27 -0.34 -11.38
C ALA A 59 16.49 0.69 -12.50
N LYS A 60 15.55 0.79 -13.45
CA LYS A 60 15.57 1.78 -14.54
C LYS A 60 15.49 3.21 -14.00
N LEU A 61 14.60 3.48 -13.05
CA LEU A 61 14.47 4.80 -12.42
C LEU A 61 15.77 5.23 -11.72
N LEU A 62 16.42 4.28 -11.04
CA LEU A 62 17.67 4.53 -10.30
C LEU A 62 18.93 4.50 -11.18
N GLY A 63 18.82 4.13 -12.46
CA GLY A 63 19.97 4.00 -13.36
C GLY A 63 20.94 2.87 -12.98
N ILE A 64 20.47 1.86 -12.23
CA ILE A 64 21.30 0.73 -11.79
C ILE A 64 20.84 -0.58 -12.41
N THR A 65 21.71 -1.59 -12.39
CA THR A 65 21.33 -2.93 -12.86
C THR A 65 20.34 -3.60 -11.88
N LEU A 66 19.45 -4.44 -12.42
CA LEU A 66 18.51 -5.25 -11.62
C LEU A 66 19.23 -6.11 -10.57
N LYS A 67 20.43 -6.61 -10.89
CA LYS A 67 21.26 -7.41 -10.00
C LYS A 67 21.68 -6.63 -8.76
N THR A 68 22.14 -5.39 -8.95
CA THR A 68 22.51 -4.48 -7.85
C THR A 68 21.33 -4.22 -6.92
N LEU A 69 20.14 -3.96 -7.49
CA LEU A 69 18.94 -3.70 -6.69
C LEU A 69 18.43 -4.94 -5.95
N ARG A 70 18.57 -6.14 -6.52
CA ARG A 70 18.26 -7.42 -5.83
C ARG A 70 19.14 -7.63 -4.60
N LEU A 71 20.44 -7.36 -4.74
CA LEU A 71 21.40 -7.44 -3.64
C LEU A 71 21.05 -6.45 -2.52
N ALA A 72 20.77 -5.18 -2.86
CA ALA A 72 20.40 -4.15 -1.89
C ALA A 72 19.11 -4.48 -1.12
N ARG A 73 18.14 -5.12 -1.78
CA ARG A 73 16.89 -5.58 -1.16
C ARG A 73 17.08 -6.80 -0.24
N GLY A 74 18.22 -7.50 -0.32
CA GLY A 74 18.47 -8.73 0.45
C GLY A 74 17.88 -9.99 -0.18
N TRP A 75 17.48 -9.97 -1.46
CA TRP A 75 17.03 -11.16 -2.18
C TRP A 75 18.24 -11.87 -2.78
N ARG A 76 18.76 -12.85 -2.04
CA ARG A 76 19.80 -13.78 -2.51
C ARG A 76 19.11 -15.01 -3.09
N TYR A 77 19.62 -15.48 -4.23
CA TYR A 77 19.16 -16.69 -4.92
C TYR A 77 19.32 -17.93 -4.06
#